data_AF-J9Z1K6-F1
#
_entry.id   AF-J9Z1K6-F1
#
_cell.length_a   1.000
_cell.length_b   1.000
_cell.length_c   1.000
_cell.angle_alpha   90.00
_cell.angle_beta   90.00
_cell.angle_gamma   90.00
#
_symmetry.space_group_name_H-M   'P 1'
#
loop_
_entity.id
_entity.type
_entity.pdbx_description
1 polymer ?
#
loop_
_entity_poly.entity_id
_entity_poly.type
_entity_poly.pdbx_seq_one_letter_code
_entity_poly.pdbx_strand_id
1 'polypeptide(L)'
;MNFFLSFISIALTLLLLSNFYLSYKKKVINLFEMAVILIIFSFVIFVSLRPSSVDKIFYSVLGYSFKDFVNIISIIILFYLSFLNYSKIKDLDKKINQLIRLESLKEIKNKYDDFK
;
A
#
# COMPACT_ATOMS: atom_id res chain seq x y z
N MET A 1 18.94 -20.62 -7.23
CA MET A 1 18.13 -19.44 -7.59
C MET A 1 17.19 -18.99 -6.46
N ASN A 2 16.52 -19.90 -5.75
CA ASN A 2 15.58 -19.56 -4.67
C ASN A 2 16.21 -18.76 -3.51
N PHE A 3 17.45 -19.05 -3.10
CA PHE A 3 18.09 -18.38 -1.97
C PHE A 3 18.32 -16.87 -2.20
N PHE A 4 18.75 -16.48 -3.41
CA PHE A 4 18.93 -15.07 -3.76
C PHE A 4 17.61 -14.29 -3.76
N LEU A 5 16.54 -14.91 -4.30
CA LEU A 5 15.20 -14.33 -4.30
C LEU A 5 14.66 -14.14 -2.87
N SER A 6 14.82 -15.14 -2.00
CA SER A 6 14.43 -15.02 -0.59
C SER A 6 15.25 -13.95 0.14
N PHE A 7 16.55 -13.86 -0.09
CA PHE A 7 17.41 -12.84 0.51
C PHE A 7 17.01 -11.42 0.09
N ILE A 8 16.81 -11.20 -1.21
CA ILE A 8 16.33 -9.91 -1.74
C ILE A 8 14.96 -9.56 -1.16
N SER A 9 14.05 -10.53 -1.11
CA SER A 9 12.71 -10.33 -0.54
C SER A 9 12.76 -9.90 0.94
N ILE A 10 13.61 -10.55 1.75
CA ILE A 10 13.77 -10.20 3.17
C ILE A 10 14.39 -8.81 3.32
N ALA A 11 15.43 -8.48 2.55
CA ALA A 11 16.06 -7.17 2.57
C ALA A 11 15.09 -6.05 2.19
N LEU A 12 14.28 -6.27 1.14
CA LEU A 12 13.25 -5.33 0.70
C LEU A 12 12.18 -5.12 1.78
N THR A 13 11.77 -6.22 2.44
CA THR A 13 10.79 -6.21 3.52
C THR A 13 11.28 -5.36 4.69
N LEU A 14 12.54 -5.53 5.11
CA LEU A 14 13.15 -4.74 6.19
C LEU A 14 13.21 -3.24 5.85
N LEU A 15 13.58 -2.92 4.61
CA LEU A 15 13.65 -1.53 4.13
C LEU A 15 12.26 -0.88 4.20
N LEU A 16 11.23 -1.54 3.67
CA LEU A 16 9.85 -1.04 3.74
C LEU A 16 9.36 -0.89 5.18
N LEU A 17 9.66 -1.86 6.06
CA LEU A 17 9.31 -1.78 7.47
C LEU A 17 9.89 -0.54 8.15
N SER A 18 11.15 -0.21 7.82
CA SER A 18 11.83 0.99 8.35
C SER A 18 11.15 2.28 7.91
N ASN A 19 10.69 2.37 6.65
CA ASN A 19 9.96 3.52 6.13
C ASN A 19 8.59 3.67 6.82
N PHE A 20 7.91 2.56 7.07
CA PHE A 20 6.64 2.57 7.81
C PHE A 20 6.83 2.97 9.27
N TYR A 21 7.89 2.50 9.93
CA TYR A 21 8.25 2.93 11.27
C TYR A 21 8.53 4.44 11.35
N LEU A 22 9.26 4.99 10.37
CA LEU A 22 9.47 6.44 10.27
C LEU A 22 8.15 7.20 10.07
N SER A 23 7.23 6.64 9.28
CA SER A 23 5.92 7.23 9.02
C SER A 23 5.00 7.20 10.25
N TYR A 24 5.07 6.13 11.05
CA TYR A 24 4.43 6.04 12.37
C TYR A 24 4.99 7.10 13.33
N LYS A 25 6.32 7.26 13.37
CA LYS A 25 6.96 8.31 14.20
C LYS A 25 6.51 9.72 13.80
N LYS A 26 6.24 9.96 12.52
CA LYS A 26 5.70 11.23 11.99
C LYS A 26 4.19 11.41 12.23
N LYS A 27 3.52 10.49 12.93
CA LYS A 27 2.06 10.46 13.17
C LYS A 27 1.21 10.52 11.89
N VAL A 28 1.80 10.14 10.75
CA VAL A 28 1.06 10.03 9.48
C VAL A 28 0.19 8.78 9.50
N ILE A 29 0.63 7.75 10.22
CA ILE A 29 0.02 6.43 10.30
C ILE A 29 -0.44 6.17 11.73
N ASN A 30 -1.66 5.66 11.88
CA ASN A 30 -2.23 5.36 13.20
C ASN A 30 -1.73 4.01 13.75
N LEU A 31 -1.87 3.77 15.06
CA LEU A 31 -1.41 2.51 15.69
C LEU A 31 -2.03 1.27 15.04
N PHE A 32 -3.33 1.34 14.72
CA PHE A 32 -4.05 0.25 14.05
C PHE A 32 -3.49 -0.04 12.66
N GLU A 33 -3.20 1.00 11.88
CA GLU A 33 -2.62 0.86 10.54
C GLU A 33 -1.22 0.24 10.62
N MET A 34 -0.40 0.63 11.61
CA MET A 34 0.90 0.02 11.85
C MET A 34 0.79 -1.47 12.20
N ALA A 35 -0.21 -1.87 13.00
CA ALA A 35 -0.45 -3.27 13.32
C ALA A 35 -0.86 -4.09 12.08
N VAL A 36 -1.73 -3.54 11.22
CA VAL A 36 -2.10 -4.16 9.95
C VAL A 36 -0.87 -4.34 9.03
N ILE A 37 -0.02 -3.31 8.95
CA ILE A 37 1.22 -3.36 8.17
C ILE A 37 2.16 -4.47 8.68
N LEU A 38 2.34 -4.58 10.00
CA LEU A 38 3.16 -5.63 10.60
C LEU A 38 2.62 -7.03 10.30
N ILE A 39 1.30 -7.23 10.34
CA ILE A 39 0.67 -8.52 9.99
C ILE A 39 0.94 -8.87 8.52
N ILE A 40 0.78 -7.89 7.61
CA ILE A 40 1.02 -8.09 6.18
C ILE A 40 2.49 -8.49 5.95
N PHE A 41 3.45 -7.78 6.55
CA PHE A 41 4.86 -8.10 6.36
C PHE A 41 5.26 -9.43 7.03
N SER A 42 4.66 -9.77 8.16
CA SER A 42 4.82 -11.09 8.77
C SER A 42 4.35 -12.20 7.83
N PHE A 43 3.23 -11.99 7.13
CA PHE A 43 2.75 -12.93 6.11
C PHE A 43 3.70 -13.06 4.93
N VAL A 44 4.26 -11.94 4.44
CA VAL A 44 5.27 -11.95 3.36
C VAL A 44 6.51 -12.76 3.75
N ILE A 45 7.02 -12.55 4.97
CA ILE A 45 8.16 -13.30 5.49
C ILE A 45 7.84 -14.80 5.57
N PHE A 46 6.64 -15.15 6.06
CA PHE A 46 6.19 -16.53 6.14
C PHE A 46 6.13 -17.21 4.76
N VAL A 47 5.58 -16.53 3.75
CA VAL A 47 5.53 -17.04 2.38
C VAL A 47 6.93 -17.21 1.79
N SER A 48 7.88 -16.33 2.14
CA SER A 48 9.27 -16.36 1.64
C SER A 48 10.13 -17.48 2.27
N LEU A 49 9.89 -17.79 3.55
CA LEU A 49 10.62 -18.84 4.30
C LEU A 49 9.96 -20.22 4.24
N ARG A 50 8.87 -20.38 3.47
CA ARG A 50 8.07 -21.60 3.47
C ARG A 50 8.91 -22.86 3.15
N PRO A 51 8.68 -23.98 3.85
CA PRO A 51 9.31 -25.24 3.47
C PRO A 51 8.63 -25.84 2.24
N SER A 52 9.40 -26.57 1.42
CA SER A 52 8.93 -27.23 0.20
C SER A 52 7.86 -28.33 0.44
N SER A 53 7.64 -28.73 1.70
CA SER A 53 6.52 -29.58 2.10
C SER A 53 5.15 -28.90 1.90
N VAL A 54 5.07 -27.57 2.05
CA VAL A 54 3.83 -26.81 1.82
C VAL A 54 3.44 -26.87 0.34
N ASP A 55 4.42 -26.80 -0.56
CA ASP A 55 4.17 -26.91 -2.00
C ASP A 55 3.60 -28.28 -2.39
N LYS A 56 4.06 -29.37 -1.76
CA LYS A 56 3.53 -30.72 -2.00
C LYS A 56 2.07 -30.86 -1.58
N ILE A 57 1.70 -30.29 -0.43
CA ILE A 57 0.32 -30.33 0.08
C ILE A 57 -0.60 -29.55 -0.88
N PHE A 58 -0.20 -28.34 -1.28
CA PHE A 58 -0.98 -27.53 -2.22
C PHE A 58 -1.16 -28.22 -3.57
N TYR A 59 -0.10 -28.83 -4.10
CA TYR A 59 -0.19 -29.56 -5.37
C TYR A 59 -1.13 -30.76 -5.28
N SER A 60 -1.15 -31.48 -4.15
CA SER A 60 -2.02 -32.64 -3.96
C SER A 60 -3.51 -32.30 -3.88
N VAL A 61 -3.87 -31.12 -3.38
CA VAL A 61 -5.26 -30.71 -3.18
C VAL A 61 -5.81 -29.91 -4.36
N LEU A 62 -5.00 -29.00 -4.92
CA LEU A 62 -5.44 -28.03 -5.92
C LEU A 62 -4.87 -28.28 -7.32
N GLY A 63 -3.86 -29.15 -7.48
CA GLY A 63 -3.19 -29.38 -8.76
C GLY A 63 -2.31 -28.23 -9.25
N TYR A 64 -2.21 -27.14 -8.49
CA TYR A 64 -1.40 -25.96 -8.78
C TYR A 64 -0.33 -25.76 -7.72
N SER A 65 0.78 -25.09 -8.08
CA SER A 65 1.80 -24.74 -7.10
C SER A 65 1.30 -23.63 -6.17
N PHE A 66 1.70 -23.65 -4.90
CA PHE A 66 1.36 -22.58 -3.96
C PHE A 66 1.87 -21.21 -4.42
N LYS A 67 2.94 -21.18 -5.23
CA LYS A 67 3.44 -19.94 -5.86
C LYS A 67 2.43 -19.35 -6.84
N ASP A 68 1.79 -20.17 -7.67
CA ASP A 68 0.81 -19.70 -8.66
C ASP A 68 -0.42 -19.13 -7.98
N PHE A 69 -0.88 -19.81 -6.92
CA PHE A 69 -2.00 -19.34 -6.10
C PHE A 69 -1.72 -17.97 -5.45
N VAL A 70 -0.55 -17.83 -4.81
CA VAL A 70 -0.13 -16.55 -4.21
C VAL A 70 -0.01 -15.46 -5.26
N ASN A 71 0.51 -15.76 -6.45
CA ASN A 71 0.63 -14.79 -7.54
C ASN A 71 -0.73 -14.28 -8.00
N ILE A 72 -1.71 -15.17 -8.22
CA ILE A 72 -3.06 -14.80 -8.62
C ILE A 72 -3.70 -13.88 -7.55
N ILE A 73 -3.63 -14.28 -6.29
CA ILE A 73 -4.14 -13.46 -5.18
C ILE A 73 -3.45 -12.10 -5.12
N SER A 74 -2.13 -12.08 -5.29
CA SER A 74 -1.35 -10.84 -5.27
C SER A 74 -1.77 -9.88 -6.36
N ILE A 75 -2.00 -10.38 -7.58
CA ILE A 75 -2.48 -9.56 -8.71
C ILE A 75 -3.86 -8.97 -8.40
N ILE A 76 -4.78 -9.78 -7.86
CA ILE A 76 -6.13 -9.32 -7.50
C ILE A 76 -6.06 -8.21 -6.44
N ILE A 77 -5.26 -8.41 -5.38
CA ILE A 77 -5.07 -7.42 -4.32
C ILE A 77 -4.44 -6.14 -4.88
N LEU A 78 -3.43 -6.27 -5.74
CA LEU A 78 -2.75 -5.14 -6.35
C LEU A 78 -3.70 -4.30 -7.21
N PHE A 79 -4.56 -4.96 -7.98
CA PHE A 79 -5.58 -4.30 -8.78
C PHE A 79 -6.58 -3.54 -7.90
N TYR A 80 -7.06 -4.18 -6.84
CA TYR A 80 -7.99 -3.57 -5.88
C TYR A 80 -7.37 -2.35 -5.18
N LEU A 81 -6.13 -2.45 -4.70
CA LEU A 81 -5.40 -1.34 -4.08
C LEU A 81 -5.18 -0.19 -5.07
N SER A 82 -4.86 -0.50 -6.32
CA SER A 82 -4.68 0.51 -7.38
C SER A 82 -5.98 1.28 -7.62
N PHE A 83 -7.11 0.58 -7.64
CA PHE A 83 -8.43 1.21 -7.78
C PHE A 83 -8.77 2.12 -6.58
N LEU A 84 -8.51 1.66 -5.36
CA LEU A 84 -8.71 2.48 -4.16
C LEU A 84 -7.82 3.74 -4.16
N ASN A 85 -6.56 3.59 -4.57
CA ASN A 85 -5.63 4.72 -4.68
C ASN A 85 -6.11 5.73 -5.73
N TYR A 86 -6.52 5.26 -6.91
CA TYR A 86 -7.08 6.12 -7.95
C TYR A 86 -8.30 6.90 -7.44
N SER A 87 -9.22 6.22 -6.76
CA SER A 87 -10.41 6.86 -6.17
C SER A 87 -10.04 7.96 -5.18
N LYS A 88 -9.10 7.67 -4.24
CA LYS A 88 -8.63 8.66 -3.26
C LYS A 88 -7.93 9.85 -3.91
N ILE A 89 -7.10 9.61 -4.93
CA ILE A 89 -6.41 10.68 -5.69
C ILE A 89 -7.44 11.58 -6.36
N LYS A 90 -8.48 11.00 -6.99
CA LYS A 90 -9.56 11.76 -7.63
C LYS A 90 -10.36 12.61 -6.64
N ASP A 91 -10.59 12.10 -5.43
CA ASP A 91 -11.26 12.87 -4.38
C ASP A 91 -10.38 14.01 -3.85
N LEU A 92 -9.08 13.78 -3.71
CA LEU A 92 -8.11 14.83 -3.35
C LEU A 92 -8.05 15.92 -4.43
N ASP A 93 -8.02 15.55 -5.70
CA ASP A 93 -8.01 16.48 -6.82
C ASP A 93 -9.25 17.39 -6.83
N LYS A 94 -10.44 16.82 -6.58
CA LYS A 94 -11.67 17.63 -6.41
C LYS A 94 -11.56 18.63 -5.27
N LYS A 95 -11.02 18.21 -4.12
CA LYS A 95 -10.86 19.10 -2.94
C LYS A 95 -9.86 20.21 -3.21
N ILE A 96 -8.75 19.92 -3.91
CA ILE A 96 -7.77 20.91 -4.33
C ILE A 96 -8.42 21.94 -5.26
N ASN A 97 -9.17 21.50 -6.26
CA ASN A 97 -9.87 22.40 -7.18
C ASN A 97 -10.90 23.30 -6.46
N GLN A 98 -11.60 22.76 -5.46
CA GLN A 98 -12.51 23.56 -4.61
C GLN A 98 -11.74 24.60 -3.78
N LEU A 99 -10.61 24.22 -3.17
CA LEU A 99 -9.76 25.14 -2.41
C LEU A 99 -9.24 26.28 -3.28
N ILE A 100 -8.70 25.97 -4.46
CA ILE A 100 -8.21 26.99 -5.41
C ILE A 100 -9.34 27.96 -5.78
N ARG A 101 -10.54 27.45 -6.08
CA ARG A 101 -11.69 28.28 -6.43
C ARG A 101 -12.12 29.21 -5.28
N LEU A 102 -12.11 28.71 -4.04
CA LEU A 102 -12.42 29.51 -2.86
C LEU A 102 -11.38 30.60 -2.63
N GLU A 103 -10.09 30.30 -2.80
CA GLU A 103 -8.99 31.25 -2.70
C GLU A 103 -9.15 32.38 -3.74
N SER A 104 -9.40 32.03 -5.01
CA SER A 104 -9.58 33.01 -6.08
C SER A 104 -10.80 33.91 -5.88
N LEU A 105 -11.92 33.36 -5.38
CA LEU A 105 -13.11 34.16 -5.07
C LEU A 105 -12.87 35.13 -3.91
N LYS A 106 -12.07 34.72 -2.91
CA LYS A 106 -11.68 35.57 -1.79
C LYS A 106 -10.81 36.75 -2.25
N GLU A 107 -9.86 36.51 -3.15
CA GLU A 107 -9.05 37.58 -3.74
C GLU A 107 -9.89 38.61 -4.51
N ILE A 108 -10.85 38.15 -5.32
CA ILE A 108 -11.74 39.04 -6.07
C ILE A 108 -12.62 39.87 -5.12
N LYS A 109 -13.16 39.26 -4.07
CA LYS A 109 -13.99 39.95 -3.08
C LYS A 109 -13.20 41.04 -2.37
N ASN A 110 -11.98 40.74 -1.90
CA ASN A 110 -11.14 41.71 -1.21
C ASN A 110 -10.81 42.91 -2.10
N LYS A 111 -10.48 42.68 -3.39
CA LYS A 111 -10.28 43.78 -4.34
C LYS A 111 -11.52 44.65 -4.51
N TYR A 112 -12.71 44.05 -4.58
CA TYR A 112 -13.96 44.80 -4.72
C TYR A 112 -14.26 45.68 -3.50
N ASP A 113 -14.01 45.18 -2.29
CA ASP A 113 -14.19 45.93 -1.05
C ASP A 113 -13.19 47.10 -0.93
N ASP A 114 -11.96 46.99 -1.48
CA ASP A 114 -10.97 48.08 -1.53
C ASP A 114 -11.34 49.20 -2.54
N PHE A 115 -12.19 48.91 -3.54
CA PHE A 115 -12.64 49.91 -4.53
C PHE A 115 -13.84 50.74 -4.07
N LYS A 116 -14.44 50.41 -2.92
CA LYS A 116 -15.67 51.02 -2.42
C LYS A 116 -15.39 51.96 -1.26
#